data_AF-A0A917BKZ3-F1
#
_entry.id   AF-A0A917BKZ3-F1
#
_cell.length_a   1.000
_cell.length_b   1.000
_cell.length_c   1.000
_cell.angle_alpha   90.00
_cell.angle_beta   90.00
_cell.angle_gamma   90.00
#
_symmetry.space_group_name_H-M   'P 1'
#
loop_
_entity.id
_entity.type
_entity.pdbx_description
1 polymer ?
#
loop_
_entity_poly.entity_id
_entity_poly.type
_entity_poly.pdbx_seq_one_letter_code
_entity_poly.pdbx_strand_id
1 'polypeptide(L)'
;MPTLLAPRYLGAHLLMVLAVVIATGLGIWQLDAWQSRRADAQRDLTTAQPRPLSSVMGPDEPFPGQSLGRPVALSGEWLTRSTMYVSDRREGDRYGYWVVTPVQVSGTSSAMPVVRGWSPRPSGPAVSGSVRLTGWLQPGEGSNLLDEDPDDDVIPEMRIASMVQHVPTDLYGGFVIDQSAGPGLSQVSPTDAPPVGSTTALRNLLYAIEWWVFALFAFVVWVRWCRDTLDPERRSDEADEPVTSTEDPVAH
;
A
#
# COMPACT_ATOMS: atom_id res chain seq x y z
N MET A 1 32.83 -30.39 31.63
CA MET A 1 31.66 -29.75 30.99
C MET A 1 31.95 -29.65 29.50
N PRO A 2 31.00 -29.95 28.60
CA PRO A 2 31.24 -29.79 27.17
C PRO A 2 31.59 -28.32 26.89
N THR A 3 32.62 -28.09 26.07
CA THR A 3 33.27 -26.78 25.86
C THR A 3 32.28 -25.69 25.42
N LEU A 4 31.18 -26.08 24.78
CA LEU A 4 30.09 -25.20 24.32
C LEU A 4 29.19 -24.67 25.45
N LEU A 5 29.12 -25.33 26.61
CA LEU A 5 28.33 -24.87 27.77
C LEU A 5 29.12 -23.94 28.70
N ALA A 6 30.34 -23.54 28.32
CA ALA A 6 31.13 -22.64 29.14
C ALA A 6 30.45 -21.26 29.27
N PRO A 7 30.45 -20.61 30.46
CA PRO A 7 29.78 -19.32 30.71
C PRO A 7 30.08 -18.22 29.68
N ARG A 8 31.31 -18.22 29.16
CA ARG A 8 31.79 -17.29 28.11
C ARG A 8 31.04 -17.37 26.78
N TYR A 9 30.40 -18.51 26.47
CA TYR A 9 29.72 -18.76 25.19
C TYR A 9 28.20 -18.65 25.27
N LEU A 10 27.63 -18.65 26.50
CA LEU A 10 26.19 -18.50 26.71
C LEU A 10 25.63 -17.21 26.09
N GLY A 11 26.38 -16.11 26.14
CA GLY A 11 25.96 -14.84 25.52
C GLY A 11 25.84 -14.94 23.99
N ALA A 12 26.78 -15.63 23.34
CA ALA A 12 26.75 -15.83 21.89
C ALA A 12 25.61 -16.78 21.46
N HIS A 13 25.39 -17.87 22.19
CA HIS A 13 24.23 -18.75 21.95
C HIS A 13 22.91 -17.99 22.12
N LEU A 14 22.77 -17.20 23.19
CA LEU A 14 21.57 -16.40 23.43
C LEU A 14 21.34 -15.39 22.29
N LEU A 15 22.39 -14.72 21.83
CA LEU A 15 22.30 -13.79 20.71
C LEU A 15 21.85 -14.47 19.41
N MET A 16 22.40 -15.63 19.08
CA MET A 16 22.04 -16.36 17.86
C MET A 16 20.60 -16.91 17.92
N VAL A 17 20.19 -17.45 19.08
CA VAL A 17 18.80 -17.85 19.30
C VAL A 17 17.87 -16.66 19.12
N LEU A 18 18.20 -15.51 19.72
CA LEU A 18 17.41 -14.30 19.61
C LEU A 18 17.31 -13.82 18.16
N ALA A 19 18.42 -13.81 17.41
CA ALA A 19 18.44 -13.42 16.00
C ALA A 19 17.54 -14.32 15.15
N VAL A 20 17.61 -15.64 15.32
CA VAL A 20 16.75 -16.60 14.62
C VAL A 20 15.28 -16.38 14.98
N VAL A 21 14.95 -16.25 16.26
CA VAL A 21 13.57 -16.04 16.74
C VAL A 21 12.98 -14.74 16.18
N ILE A 22 13.73 -13.63 16.23
CA ILE A 22 13.29 -12.34 15.69
C ILE A 22 13.08 -12.44 14.17
N ALA A 23 14.05 -12.98 13.43
CA ALA A 23 13.94 -13.10 11.98
C ALA A 23 12.77 -14.00 11.56
N THR A 24 12.58 -15.15 12.21
CA THR A 24 11.40 -16.01 11.97
C THR A 24 10.10 -15.29 12.30
N GLY A 25 10.04 -14.58 13.44
CA GLY A 25 8.86 -13.81 13.84
C GLY A 25 8.50 -12.70 12.86
N LEU A 26 9.49 -11.95 12.37
CA LEU A 26 9.29 -10.91 11.34
C LEU A 26 8.83 -11.52 10.02
N GLY A 27 9.37 -12.67 9.61
CA GLY A 27 8.90 -13.38 8.42
C GLY A 27 7.44 -13.85 8.54
N ILE A 28 7.04 -14.38 9.70
CA ILE A 28 5.64 -14.75 9.98
C ILE A 28 4.74 -13.52 9.94
N TRP A 29 5.16 -12.41 10.56
CA TRP A 29 4.38 -11.16 10.55
C TRP A 29 4.19 -10.62 9.13
N GLN A 30 5.23 -10.64 8.29
CA GLN A 30 5.13 -10.23 6.89
C GLN A 30 4.22 -11.14 6.07
N LEU A 31 4.25 -12.46 6.33
CA LEU A 31 3.35 -13.42 5.70
C LEU A 31 1.89 -13.16 6.10
N ASP A 32 1.63 -12.91 7.38
CA ASP A 32 0.29 -12.58 7.88
C ASP A 32 -0.23 -11.26 7.28
N ALA A 33 0.64 -10.25 7.19
CA ALA A 33 0.33 -9.00 6.51
C ALA A 33 0.01 -9.20 5.01
N TRP A 34 0.69 -10.13 4.33
CA TRP A 34 0.37 -10.52 2.95
C TRP A 34 -0.99 -11.22 2.86
N GLN A 35 -1.25 -12.20 3.73
CA GLN A 35 -2.52 -12.96 3.74
C GLN A 35 -3.72 -12.06 4.01
N SER A 36 -3.61 -11.17 5.00
CA SER A 36 -4.66 -10.21 5.36
C SER A 36 -5.01 -9.29 4.19
N ARG A 37 -4.00 -8.68 3.54
CA ARG A 37 -4.22 -7.82 2.37
C ARG A 37 -4.80 -8.58 1.19
N ARG A 38 -4.42 -9.84 1.00
CA ARG A 38 -4.98 -10.68 -0.06
C ARG A 38 -6.43 -11.04 0.24
N ALA A 39 -6.77 -11.36 1.49
CA ALA A 39 -8.15 -11.64 1.88
C ALA A 39 -9.05 -10.42 1.69
N ASP A 40 -8.57 -9.22 2.03
CA ASP A 40 -9.31 -7.97 1.81
C ASP A 40 -9.48 -7.66 0.31
N ALA A 41 -8.42 -7.84 -0.49
CA ALA A 41 -8.49 -7.65 -1.95
C ALA A 41 -9.39 -8.67 -2.68
N GLN A 42 -9.68 -9.82 -2.07
CA GLN A 42 -10.59 -10.83 -2.61
C GLN A 42 -12.06 -10.62 -2.19
N ARG A 43 -12.33 -9.73 -1.23
CA ARG A 43 -13.70 -9.40 -0.83
C ARG A 43 -14.29 -8.40 -1.81
N ASP A 44 -15.15 -8.89 -2.69
CA ASP A 44 -16.03 -8.02 -3.45
C ASP A 44 -17.14 -7.48 -2.54
N LEU A 45 -17.01 -6.23 -2.12
CA LEU A 45 -18.03 -5.53 -1.33
C LEU A 45 -18.97 -4.67 -2.18
N THR A 46 -18.79 -4.62 -3.51
CA THR A 46 -19.52 -3.70 -4.40
C THR A 46 -21.01 -3.97 -4.44
N THR A 47 -21.42 -5.19 -4.08
CA THR A 47 -22.81 -5.66 -4.00
C THR A 47 -23.36 -5.71 -2.57
N ALA A 48 -22.56 -5.34 -1.57
CA ALA A 48 -22.99 -5.38 -0.18
C ALA A 48 -24.05 -4.29 0.12
N GLN A 49 -24.88 -4.53 1.14
CA GLN A 49 -25.85 -3.54 1.59
C GLN A 49 -25.17 -2.22 1.97
N PRO A 50 -25.69 -1.06 1.51
CA PRO A 50 -25.14 0.25 1.85
C PRO A 50 -25.13 0.52 3.34
N ARG A 51 -24.09 1.20 3.81
CA ARG A 51 -23.98 1.69 5.19
C ARG A 51 -23.88 3.20 5.24
N PRO A 52 -24.36 3.87 6.30
CA PRO A 52 -24.08 5.30 6.49
C PRO A 52 -22.56 5.55 6.48
N LEU A 53 -22.09 6.58 5.77
CA LEU A 53 -20.67 6.93 5.70
C LEU A 53 -20.04 7.05 7.11
N SER A 54 -20.74 7.71 8.03
CA SER A 54 -20.32 7.90 9.42
C SER A 54 -20.15 6.61 10.23
N SER A 55 -20.72 5.49 9.78
CA SER A 55 -20.53 4.17 10.41
C SER A 55 -19.33 3.41 9.84
N VAL A 56 -18.73 3.91 8.76
CA VAL A 56 -17.62 3.27 8.05
C VAL A 56 -16.32 4.05 8.23
N MET A 57 -16.39 5.38 8.21
CA MET A 57 -15.24 6.28 8.30
C MET A 57 -15.66 7.66 8.84
N GLY A 58 -14.86 8.22 9.74
CA GLY A 58 -14.86 9.63 10.11
C GLY A 58 -14.01 10.52 9.19
N PRO A 59 -14.18 11.86 9.22
CA PRO A 59 -13.46 12.78 8.33
C PRO A 59 -11.93 12.74 8.50
N ASP A 60 -11.44 12.62 9.74
CA ASP A 60 -10.01 12.61 10.06
C ASP A 60 -9.43 11.19 10.18
N GLU A 61 -10.19 10.18 9.78
CA GLU A 61 -9.76 8.78 9.86
C GLU A 61 -9.08 8.32 8.57
N PRO A 62 -8.04 7.48 8.66
CA PRO A 62 -7.44 6.88 7.48
C PRO A 62 -8.42 5.95 6.77
N PHE A 63 -8.17 5.70 5.48
CA PHE A 63 -9.01 4.79 4.69
C PHE A 63 -9.13 3.39 5.31
N PRO A 64 -10.35 2.89 5.62
CA PRO A 64 -10.54 1.54 6.14
C PRO A 64 -10.41 0.54 5.00
N GLY A 65 -9.22 -0.05 4.83
CA GLY A 65 -8.91 -0.99 3.73
C GLY A 65 -9.93 -2.12 3.55
N GLN A 66 -10.48 -2.63 4.65
CA GLN A 66 -11.54 -3.66 4.66
C GLN A 66 -12.90 -3.20 4.11
N SER A 67 -13.06 -1.92 3.79
CA SER A 67 -14.27 -1.32 3.23
C SER A 67 -14.08 -0.89 1.77
N LEU A 68 -12.98 -1.29 1.13
CA LEU A 68 -12.75 -1.08 -0.30
C LEU A 68 -13.97 -1.52 -1.12
N GLY A 69 -14.48 -0.61 -1.96
CA GLY A 69 -15.63 -0.89 -2.82
C GLY A 69 -16.96 -1.05 -2.08
N ARG A 70 -17.04 -0.84 -0.77
CA ARG A 70 -18.32 -0.92 -0.04
C ARG A 70 -19.23 0.25 -0.42
N PRO A 71 -20.52 0.00 -0.73
CA PRO A 71 -21.49 1.07 -0.87
C PRO A 71 -21.69 1.83 0.44
N VAL A 72 -21.56 3.15 0.38
CA VAL A 72 -21.81 4.08 1.48
C VAL A 72 -22.86 5.09 1.09
N ALA A 73 -23.79 5.37 2.01
CA ALA A 73 -24.80 6.40 1.87
C ALA A 73 -24.34 7.67 2.61
N LEU A 74 -24.41 8.81 1.92
CA LEU A 74 -24.11 10.12 2.49
C LEU A 74 -25.12 11.17 2.02
N SER A 75 -25.23 12.25 2.78
CA SER A 75 -25.99 13.44 2.40
C SER A 75 -25.21 14.70 2.73
N GLY A 76 -25.51 15.79 2.04
CA GLY A 76 -24.74 17.02 2.16
C GLY A 76 -25.15 18.07 1.16
N GLU A 77 -24.27 19.05 0.95
CA GLU A 77 -24.41 20.12 -0.03
C GLU A 77 -23.28 20.00 -1.07
N TRP A 78 -23.60 20.20 -2.34
CA TRP A 78 -22.57 20.23 -3.39
C TRP A 78 -21.65 21.44 -3.25
N LEU A 79 -20.33 21.22 -3.26
CA LEU A 79 -19.32 22.28 -3.39
C LEU A 79 -19.09 22.58 -4.87
N THR A 80 -20.04 23.29 -5.47
CA THR A 80 -20.15 23.46 -6.93
C THR A 80 -18.94 24.15 -7.57
N ARG A 81 -18.32 25.08 -6.84
CA ARG A 81 -17.11 25.82 -7.26
C ARG A 81 -15.83 25.00 -7.17
N SER A 82 -15.89 23.79 -6.62
CA SER A 82 -14.76 22.88 -6.49
C SER A 82 -14.95 21.66 -7.38
N THR A 83 -15.52 21.83 -8.57
CA THR A 83 -15.62 20.73 -9.55
C THR A 83 -14.27 20.56 -10.23
N MET A 84 -13.73 19.35 -10.19
CA MET A 84 -12.46 18.97 -10.80
C MET A 84 -12.68 17.86 -11.83
N TYR A 85 -11.70 17.67 -12.70
CA TYR A 85 -11.69 16.65 -13.74
C TYR A 85 -10.45 15.80 -13.61
N VAL A 86 -10.62 14.51 -13.37
CA VAL A 86 -9.45 13.63 -13.28
C VAL A 86 -9.16 13.08 -14.66
N SER A 87 -7.97 13.37 -15.19
CA SER A 87 -7.58 12.97 -16.54
C SER A 87 -7.14 11.50 -16.62
N ASP A 88 -6.82 11.07 -17.85
CA ASP A 88 -6.38 9.71 -18.19
C ASP A 88 -7.34 8.59 -17.74
N ARG A 89 -8.65 8.90 -17.69
CA ARG A 89 -9.68 7.95 -17.29
C ARG A 89 -10.24 7.23 -18.50
N ARG A 90 -10.19 5.90 -18.46
CA ARG A 90 -10.67 5.06 -19.55
C ARG A 90 -12.14 4.71 -19.40
N GLU A 91 -12.85 4.77 -20.52
CA GLU A 91 -14.15 4.13 -20.69
C GLU A 91 -14.08 3.29 -21.99
N GLY A 92 -13.91 1.97 -21.83
CA GLY A 92 -13.59 1.08 -22.94
C GLY A 92 -12.27 1.46 -23.62
N ASP A 93 -12.34 1.84 -24.90
CA ASP A 93 -11.19 2.24 -25.73
C ASP A 93 -10.96 3.75 -25.76
N ARG A 94 -11.76 4.53 -25.04
CA ARG A 94 -11.65 6.00 -25.03
C ARG A 94 -11.00 6.50 -23.75
N TYR A 95 -10.13 7.50 -23.89
CA TYR A 95 -9.63 8.30 -22.78
C TYR A 95 -10.54 9.52 -22.59
N GLY A 96 -10.70 9.92 -21.33
CA GLY A 96 -11.51 11.06 -20.93
C GLY A 96 -11.27 11.38 -19.47
N TYR A 97 -12.32 11.84 -18.81
CA TYR A 97 -12.23 12.47 -17.50
C TYR A 97 -13.28 11.91 -16.56
N TRP A 98 -12.89 11.69 -15.30
CA TRP A 98 -13.88 11.60 -14.23
C TRP A 98 -14.30 13.00 -13.81
N VAL A 99 -15.61 13.24 -13.77
CA VAL A 99 -16.17 14.50 -13.27
C VAL A 99 -16.34 14.36 -11.77
N VAL A 100 -15.64 15.18 -10.99
CA VAL A 100 -15.61 15.11 -9.53
C VAL A 100 -16.15 16.39 -8.96
N THR A 101 -17.16 16.30 -8.10
CA THR A 101 -17.65 17.44 -7.32
C THR A 101 -17.73 17.03 -5.87
N PRO A 102 -17.02 17.68 -4.93
CA PRO A 102 -17.11 17.34 -3.53
C PRO A 102 -18.50 17.64 -2.93
N VAL A 103 -18.90 16.86 -1.95
CA VAL A 103 -20.10 17.06 -1.13
C VAL A 103 -19.66 17.40 0.28
N GLN A 104 -20.01 18.59 0.79
CA GLN A 104 -19.85 18.89 2.22
C GLN A 104 -20.83 18.03 3.01
N VAL A 105 -20.31 17.12 3.83
CA VAL A 105 -21.11 16.08 4.48
C VAL A 105 -21.97 16.69 5.59
N SER A 106 -23.24 16.32 5.64
CA SER A 106 -24.18 16.82 6.65
C SER A 106 -23.69 16.50 8.07
N GLY A 107 -23.64 17.51 8.93
CA GLY A 107 -23.20 17.35 10.31
C GLY A 107 -21.68 17.40 10.51
N THR A 108 -20.90 17.67 9.46
CA THR A 108 -19.46 17.91 9.55
C THR A 108 -19.08 19.19 8.78
N SER A 109 -17.87 19.70 8.98
CA SER A 109 -17.28 20.73 8.13
C SER A 109 -16.63 20.14 6.87
N SER A 110 -16.26 18.86 6.91
CA SER A 110 -15.46 18.18 5.88
C SER A 110 -16.28 17.78 4.65
N ALA A 111 -15.60 17.68 3.50
CA ALA A 111 -16.20 17.28 2.24
C ALA A 111 -15.69 15.91 1.76
N MET A 112 -16.62 15.14 1.19
CA MET A 112 -16.33 13.88 0.51
C MET A 112 -16.16 14.16 -0.99
N PRO A 113 -15.01 13.86 -1.61
CA PRO A 113 -14.90 13.79 -3.05
C PRO A 113 -15.88 12.78 -3.65
N VAL A 114 -16.68 13.20 -4.63
CA VAL A 114 -17.63 12.33 -5.32
C VAL A 114 -17.38 12.33 -6.82
N VAL A 115 -17.02 11.17 -7.35
CA VAL A 115 -16.96 10.89 -8.78
C VAL A 115 -18.39 10.72 -9.27
N ARG A 116 -18.88 11.68 -10.05
CA ARG A 116 -20.26 11.74 -10.57
C ARG A 116 -20.45 10.94 -11.86
N GLY A 117 -19.37 10.54 -12.51
CA GLY A 117 -19.38 9.82 -13.77
C GLY A 117 -18.20 10.18 -14.67
N TRP A 118 -18.19 9.62 -15.88
CA TRP A 118 -17.16 9.83 -16.90
C TRP A 118 -17.66 10.74 -18.02
N SER A 119 -16.75 11.54 -18.58
CA SER A 119 -16.99 12.44 -19.72
C SER A 119 -15.80 12.41 -20.70
N PRO A 120 -16.02 12.51 -22.03
CA PRO A 120 -14.93 12.56 -23.01
C PRO A 120 -14.15 13.89 -22.99
N ARG A 121 -14.60 14.88 -22.23
CA ARG A 121 -14.00 16.21 -22.09
C ARG A 121 -13.98 16.61 -20.62
N PRO A 122 -13.15 17.58 -20.18
CA PRO A 122 -13.19 18.09 -18.81
C PRO A 122 -14.42 18.99 -18.63
N SER A 123 -15.60 18.41 -18.76
CA SER A 123 -16.89 19.07 -18.60
C SER A 123 -17.96 18.10 -18.14
N GLY A 124 -18.92 18.62 -17.38
CA GLY A 124 -20.10 17.89 -16.93
C GLY A 124 -21.24 18.85 -16.57
N PRO A 125 -22.47 18.35 -16.40
CA PRO A 125 -23.58 19.20 -15.98
C PRO A 125 -23.31 19.80 -14.61
N ALA A 126 -23.62 21.09 -14.46
CA ALA A 126 -23.56 21.77 -13.17
C ALA A 126 -24.53 21.10 -12.17
N VAL A 127 -24.10 21.00 -10.92
CA VAL A 127 -24.92 20.59 -9.77
C VAL A 127 -25.04 21.73 -8.79
N SER A 128 -26.04 21.70 -7.93
CA SER A 128 -26.21 22.67 -6.84
C SER A 128 -27.16 22.13 -5.77
N GLY A 129 -27.09 22.71 -4.58
CA GLY A 129 -27.97 22.40 -3.46
C GLY A 129 -27.71 21.05 -2.79
N SER A 130 -28.68 20.65 -1.98
CA SER A 130 -28.61 19.45 -1.16
C SER A 130 -28.61 18.18 -2.00
N VAL A 131 -27.83 17.18 -1.58
CA VAL A 131 -27.79 15.85 -2.19
C VAL A 131 -27.86 14.75 -1.14
N ARG A 132 -28.47 13.63 -1.53
CA ARG A 132 -28.34 12.33 -0.88
C ARG A 132 -27.97 11.32 -1.95
N LEU A 133 -26.86 10.62 -1.76
CA LEU A 133 -26.37 9.65 -2.72
C LEU A 133 -25.86 8.39 -2.03
N THR A 134 -25.76 7.33 -2.81
CA THR A 134 -25.07 6.10 -2.44
C THR A 134 -23.98 5.86 -3.47
N GLY A 135 -22.78 5.57 -3.00
CA GLY A 135 -21.66 5.32 -3.89
C GLY A 135 -20.65 4.34 -3.30
N TRP A 136 -19.78 3.79 -4.14
CA TRP A 136 -18.73 2.88 -3.70
C TRP A 136 -17.56 3.65 -3.12
N LEU A 137 -17.20 3.35 -1.88
CA LEU A 137 -16.07 3.96 -1.18
C LEU A 137 -14.73 3.44 -1.73
N GLN A 138 -13.84 4.35 -2.11
CA GLN A 138 -12.53 4.07 -2.69
C GLN A 138 -11.42 4.85 -1.97
N PRO A 139 -10.21 4.27 -1.85
CA PRO A 139 -9.04 4.96 -1.32
C PRO A 139 -8.54 5.99 -2.32
N GLY A 140 -7.90 7.06 -1.84
CA GLY A 140 -7.16 7.97 -2.73
C GLY A 140 -6.03 7.26 -3.48
N GLU A 141 -5.72 7.79 -4.66
CA GLU A 141 -4.57 7.35 -5.46
C GLU A 141 -3.26 7.94 -4.92
N GLY A 142 -2.15 7.25 -5.20
CA GLY A 142 -0.84 7.58 -4.63
C GLY A 142 0.31 7.27 -5.58
N SER A 143 0.09 7.36 -6.88
CA SER A 143 1.13 7.13 -7.88
C SER A 143 2.14 8.28 -7.98
N ASN A 144 1.85 9.40 -7.30
CA ASN A 144 2.68 10.60 -7.23
C ASN A 144 2.95 11.19 -8.62
N LEU A 145 1.95 11.15 -9.50
CA LEU A 145 2.01 11.84 -10.77
C LEU A 145 2.13 13.34 -10.50
N LEU A 146 3.00 13.97 -11.28
CA LEU A 146 3.15 15.41 -11.28
C LEU A 146 1.99 16.01 -12.05
N ASP A 147 1.41 17.06 -11.48
CA ASP A 147 0.48 17.90 -12.20
C ASP A 147 1.28 18.91 -13.04
N GLU A 148 1.07 18.88 -14.36
CA GLU A 148 1.80 19.74 -15.29
C GLU A 148 1.24 21.17 -15.31
N ASP A 149 -0.04 21.34 -14.94
CA ASP A 149 -0.74 22.64 -14.91
C ASP A 149 -1.60 22.76 -13.63
N PRO A 150 -0.99 23.03 -12.46
CA PRO A 150 -1.71 23.06 -11.19
C PRO A 150 -2.70 24.23 -11.03
N ASP A 151 -2.72 25.17 -11.97
CA ASP A 151 -3.61 26.34 -11.95
C ASP A 151 -4.98 26.05 -12.58
N ASP A 152 -5.17 24.89 -13.22
CA ASP A 152 -6.44 24.47 -13.80
C ASP A 152 -7.26 23.55 -12.86
N ASP A 153 -8.43 23.09 -13.32
CA ASP A 153 -9.30 22.17 -12.58
C ASP A 153 -9.09 20.70 -13.00
N VAL A 154 -7.99 20.38 -13.68
CA VAL A 154 -7.70 19.06 -14.27
C VAL A 154 -6.55 18.39 -13.54
N ILE A 155 -6.87 17.41 -12.71
CA ILE A 155 -5.87 16.70 -11.92
C ILE A 155 -5.50 15.34 -12.56
N PRO A 156 -4.25 14.88 -12.45
CA PRO A 156 -3.83 13.61 -13.06
C PRO A 156 -4.33 12.37 -12.30
N GLU A 157 -4.54 12.47 -10.99
CA GLU A 157 -4.94 11.34 -10.14
C GLU A 157 -5.92 11.74 -9.03
N MET A 158 -6.70 10.77 -8.53
CA MET A 158 -7.63 10.95 -7.40
C MET A 158 -6.88 11.06 -6.06
N ARG A 159 -6.03 12.08 -5.95
CA ARG A 159 -5.22 12.37 -4.78
C ARG A 159 -5.88 13.40 -3.88
N ILE A 160 -6.23 12.97 -2.66
CA ILE A 160 -6.80 13.87 -1.65
C ILE A 160 -5.87 15.06 -1.40
N ALA A 161 -4.55 14.85 -1.30
CA ALA A 161 -3.59 15.93 -1.07
C ALA A 161 -3.56 16.99 -2.18
N SER A 162 -3.76 16.61 -3.44
CA SER A 162 -3.85 17.56 -4.56
C SER A 162 -5.15 18.35 -4.50
N MET A 163 -6.25 17.67 -4.17
CA MET A 163 -7.59 18.27 -4.11
C MET A 163 -7.75 19.32 -3.00
N VAL A 164 -6.97 19.25 -1.92
CA VAL A 164 -7.02 20.25 -0.82
C VAL A 164 -6.75 21.68 -1.33
N GLN A 165 -6.04 21.85 -2.45
CA GLN A 165 -5.80 23.17 -3.04
C GLN A 165 -7.05 23.75 -3.74
N HIS A 166 -7.97 22.90 -4.20
CA HIS A 166 -9.17 23.31 -4.94
C HIS A 166 -10.45 23.32 -4.07
N VAL A 167 -10.36 22.81 -2.84
CA VAL A 167 -11.50 22.65 -1.93
C VAL A 167 -11.27 23.49 -0.67
N PRO A 168 -12.20 24.38 -0.29
CA PRO A 168 -12.01 25.31 0.83
C PRO A 168 -12.17 24.66 2.21
N THR A 169 -12.32 23.33 2.29
CA THR A 169 -12.60 22.60 3.52
C THR A 169 -11.84 21.27 3.55
N ASP A 170 -11.71 20.71 4.74
CA ASP A 170 -11.03 19.43 4.96
C ASP A 170 -11.70 18.31 4.16
N LEU A 171 -10.90 17.41 3.61
CA LEU A 171 -11.38 16.29 2.81
C LEU A 171 -11.28 14.99 3.60
N TYR A 172 -12.27 14.11 3.41
CA TYR A 172 -12.17 12.72 3.87
C TYR A 172 -10.96 12.03 3.21
N GLY A 173 -10.36 11.06 3.92
CA GLY A 173 -9.22 10.27 3.45
C GLY A 173 -9.51 9.26 2.31
N GLY A 174 -10.55 9.50 1.51
CA GLY A 174 -10.99 8.66 0.40
C GLY A 174 -12.00 9.40 -0.48
N PHE A 175 -12.53 8.70 -1.48
CA PHE A 175 -13.55 9.24 -2.38
C PHE A 175 -14.69 8.24 -2.59
N VAL A 176 -15.80 8.73 -3.14
CA VAL A 176 -16.97 7.93 -3.45
C VAL A 176 -17.25 7.97 -4.96
N ILE A 177 -17.46 6.81 -5.57
CA ILE A 177 -17.99 6.71 -6.94
C ILE A 177 -19.51 6.60 -6.85
N ASP A 178 -20.23 7.59 -7.37
CA ASP A 178 -21.70 7.61 -7.35
C ASP A 178 -22.26 6.41 -8.13
N GLN A 179 -23.18 5.66 -7.50
CA GLN A 179 -23.87 4.54 -8.16
C GLN A 179 -24.89 5.02 -9.19
N SER A 180 -25.27 6.29 -9.16
CA SER A 180 -26.20 6.91 -10.10
C SER A 180 -25.48 8.04 -10.83
N ALA A 181 -24.84 7.73 -11.96
CA ALA A 181 -24.15 8.74 -12.74
C ALA A 181 -25.02 9.97 -13.03
N GLY A 182 -24.39 11.14 -12.96
CA GLY A 182 -25.05 12.39 -13.26
C GLY A 182 -25.62 12.40 -14.69
N PRO A 183 -26.68 13.18 -14.96
CA PRO A 183 -27.29 13.25 -16.29
C PRO A 183 -26.27 13.52 -17.40
N GLY A 184 -26.22 12.71 -18.46
CA GLY A 184 -25.28 12.91 -19.56
C GLY A 184 -23.82 12.56 -19.24
N LEU A 185 -23.54 11.99 -18.07
CA LEU A 185 -22.28 11.34 -17.75
C LEU A 185 -22.44 9.83 -17.90
N SER A 186 -21.34 9.16 -18.24
CA SER A 186 -21.28 7.70 -18.22
C SER A 186 -21.06 7.17 -16.82
N GLN A 187 -21.60 5.98 -16.54
CA GLN A 187 -21.40 5.31 -15.26
C GLN A 187 -19.95 4.88 -15.08
N VAL A 188 -19.36 5.28 -13.96
CA VAL A 188 -18.05 4.79 -13.50
C VAL A 188 -18.29 3.65 -12.52
N SER A 189 -17.50 2.59 -12.65
CA SER A 189 -17.51 1.44 -11.77
C SER A 189 -16.22 1.39 -10.93
N PRO A 190 -16.24 0.74 -9.76
CA PRO A 190 -15.03 0.52 -8.94
C PRO A 190 -13.87 -0.14 -9.69
N THR A 191 -14.18 -1.02 -10.65
CA THR A 191 -13.21 -1.72 -11.48
C THR A 191 -12.42 -0.78 -12.40
N ASP A 192 -12.94 0.42 -12.67
CA ASP A 192 -12.26 1.43 -13.48
C ASP A 192 -11.19 2.20 -12.68
N ALA A 193 -11.17 2.05 -11.34
CA ALA A 193 -10.10 2.57 -10.51
C ALA A 193 -8.86 1.67 -10.58
N PRO A 194 -7.64 2.24 -10.52
CA PRO A 194 -6.42 1.45 -10.50
C PRO A 194 -6.43 0.41 -9.37
N PRO A 195 -5.98 -0.83 -9.60
CA PRO A 195 -5.98 -1.86 -8.58
C PRO A 195 -5.06 -1.46 -7.43
N VAL A 196 -5.64 -1.25 -6.25
CA VAL A 196 -4.88 -1.03 -5.02
C VAL A 196 -4.32 -2.36 -4.49
N GLY A 197 -3.00 -2.44 -4.37
CA GLY A 197 -2.35 -3.43 -3.47
C GLY A 197 -1.68 -4.65 -4.10
N SER A 198 -1.74 -4.89 -5.41
CA SER A 198 -1.07 -6.07 -6.01
C SER A 198 0.46 -6.01 -5.87
N THR A 199 1.06 -4.83 -6.09
CA THR A 199 2.51 -4.60 -5.94
C THR A 199 2.97 -4.63 -4.49
N THR A 200 2.16 -4.10 -3.58
CA THR A 200 2.49 -4.04 -2.14
C THR A 200 2.37 -5.40 -1.48
N ALA A 201 1.38 -6.22 -1.86
CA ALA A 201 1.27 -7.60 -1.39
C ALA A 201 2.51 -8.42 -1.81
N LEU A 202 2.94 -8.33 -3.07
CA LEU A 202 4.13 -9.06 -3.52
C LEU A 202 5.39 -8.64 -2.75
N ARG A 203 5.56 -7.34 -2.45
CA ARG A 203 6.67 -6.85 -1.61
C ARG A 203 6.69 -7.50 -0.23
N ASN A 204 5.55 -7.55 0.47
CA ASN A 204 5.47 -8.16 1.80
C ASN A 204 5.84 -9.66 1.76
N LEU A 205 5.41 -10.39 0.73
CA LEU A 205 5.80 -11.78 0.55
C LEU A 205 7.31 -11.94 0.34
N LEU A 206 7.92 -11.10 -0.49
CA LEU A 206 9.37 -11.11 -0.72
C LEU A 206 10.14 -10.78 0.57
N TYR A 207 9.66 -9.82 1.36
CA TYR A 207 10.23 -9.54 2.68
C TYR A 207 10.10 -10.71 3.66
N ALA A 208 8.98 -11.43 3.65
CA ALA A 208 8.83 -12.63 4.46
C ALA A 208 9.91 -13.68 4.13
N ILE A 209 10.16 -13.90 2.83
CA ILE A 209 11.21 -14.79 2.34
C ILE A 209 12.59 -14.30 2.76
N GLU A 210 12.87 -13.00 2.61
CA GLU A 210 14.13 -12.38 3.03
C GLU A 210 14.43 -12.62 4.51
N TRP A 211 13.44 -12.42 5.39
CA TRP A 211 13.58 -12.67 6.82
C TRP A 211 13.88 -14.14 7.14
N TRP A 212 13.28 -15.08 6.42
CA TRP A 212 13.58 -16.50 6.59
C TRP A 212 14.96 -16.89 6.06
N VAL A 213 15.45 -16.24 5.00
CA VAL A 213 16.83 -16.40 4.54
C VAL A 213 17.81 -15.92 5.60
N PHE A 214 17.55 -14.78 6.26
CA PHE A 214 18.38 -14.33 7.39
C PHE A 214 18.33 -15.29 8.58
N ALA A 215 17.16 -15.83 8.92
CA ALA A 215 17.03 -16.84 9.97
C ALA A 215 17.86 -18.09 9.65
N LEU A 216 17.81 -18.57 8.40
CA LEU A 216 18.61 -19.70 7.94
C LEU A 216 20.11 -19.39 7.97
N PHE A 217 20.52 -18.22 7.48
CA PHE A 217 21.91 -17.79 7.48
C PHE A 217 22.47 -17.71 8.91
N ALA A 218 21.74 -17.06 9.83
CA ALA A 218 22.12 -16.98 11.23
C ALA A 218 22.24 -18.39 11.85
N PHE A 219 21.30 -19.28 11.57
CA PHE A 219 21.37 -20.66 12.04
C PHE A 219 22.61 -21.40 11.50
N VAL A 220 22.92 -21.27 10.21
CA VAL A 220 24.11 -21.91 9.59
C VAL A 220 25.41 -21.36 10.20
N VAL A 221 25.53 -20.04 10.36
CA VAL A 221 26.67 -19.40 11.01
C VAL A 221 26.81 -19.90 12.45
N TRP A 222 25.70 -20.02 13.17
CA TRP A 222 25.71 -20.51 14.54
C TRP A 222 26.19 -21.96 14.62
N VAL A 223 25.71 -22.85 13.75
CA VAL A 223 26.15 -24.25 13.67
C VAL A 223 27.63 -24.35 13.28
N ARG A 224 28.07 -23.55 12.30
CA ARG A 224 29.48 -23.52 11.88
C ARG A 224 30.37 -23.04 13.03
N TRP A 225 30.01 -21.95 13.69
CA TRP A 225 30.74 -21.45 14.86
C TRP A 225 30.82 -22.49 15.99
N CYS A 226 29.73 -23.22 16.27
CA CYS A 226 29.75 -24.31 17.25
C CYS A 226 30.72 -25.43 16.84
N ARG A 227 30.76 -25.81 15.56
CA ARG A 227 31.68 -26.82 15.02
C ARG A 227 33.14 -26.35 15.10
N ASP A 228 33.43 -25.12 14.67
CA ASP A 228 34.77 -24.51 14.68
C ASP A 228 35.31 -24.30 16.11
N THR A 229 34.41 -24.24 17.11
CA THR A 229 34.76 -24.14 18.54
C THR A 229 35.01 -25.51 19.19
N LEU A 230 34.46 -26.59 18.62
CA LEU A 230 34.66 -27.97 19.08
C LEU A 230 35.90 -28.63 18.47
N ASP A 231 36.39 -28.14 17.33
CA ASP A 231 37.48 -28.75 16.56
C ASP A 231 38.61 -27.72 16.27
N PRO A 232 39.46 -27.39 17.26
CA PRO A 232 40.52 -26.40 17.10
C PRO A 232 41.66 -26.86 16.15
N GLU A 233 41.83 -28.17 15.98
CA GLU A 233 42.96 -28.80 15.25
C GLU A 233 42.95 -28.45 13.75
N ARG A 234 41.75 -28.29 13.16
CA ARG A 234 41.59 -27.90 11.75
C ARG A 234 42.06 -26.46 11.45
N ARG A 235 42.06 -25.58 12.45
CA ARG A 235 42.51 -24.17 12.30
C ARG A 235 44.03 -24.04 12.36
N SER A 236 44.71 -24.98 13.00
CA SER A 236 46.17 -25.12 12.95
C SER A 236 46.63 -25.62 11.58
N ASP A 237 45.95 -26.62 11.00
CA ASP A 237 46.34 -27.18 9.69
C ASP A 237 46.15 -26.20 8.52
N GLU A 238 45.12 -25.34 8.56
CA GLU A 238 44.84 -24.35 7.50
C GLU A 238 45.73 -23.09 7.60
N ALA A 239 46.34 -22.83 8.77
CA ALA A 239 47.29 -21.73 8.97
C ALA A 239 48.74 -22.13 8.66
N ASP A 240 49.02 -23.44 8.60
CA ASP A 240 50.37 -24.01 8.40
C ASP A 240 50.58 -24.54 6.96
N GLU A 241 49.66 -24.33 6.01
CA GLU A 241 49.95 -24.57 4.59
C GLU A 241 50.96 -23.52 4.10
N PRO A 242 52.21 -23.92 3.78
CA PRO A 242 53.18 -22.99 3.24
C PRO A 242 52.75 -22.57 1.84
N VAL A 243 52.67 -21.26 1.61
CA VAL A 243 52.68 -20.70 0.25
C VAL A 243 53.97 -21.17 -0.41
N THR A 244 53.88 -22.22 -1.23
CA THR A 244 54.98 -22.61 -2.10
C THR A 244 55.18 -21.51 -3.12
N SER A 245 56.10 -20.58 -2.81
CA SER A 245 56.72 -19.69 -3.77
C SER A 245 57.38 -20.56 -4.84
N THR A 246 56.74 -20.67 -6.01
CA THR A 246 57.41 -21.11 -7.23
C THR A 246 58.33 -19.98 -7.68
N GLU A 247 59.59 -19.99 -7.23
CA GLU A 247 60.67 -19.27 -7.90
C GLU A 247 61.02 -20.01 -9.19
N ASP A 248 60.79 -19.36 -10.33
CA ASP A 248 61.27 -19.76 -11.66
C ASP A 248 62.81 -19.62 -11.73
N PRO A 249 63.58 -20.64 -12.13
CA PRO A 249 64.99 -20.45 -12.43
C PRO A 249 65.13 -19.92 -13.86
N VAL A 250 65.70 -18.72 -13.97
CA VAL A 250 66.19 -18.13 -15.22
C VAL A 250 67.34 -18.98 -15.76
N ALA A 251 67.18 -19.57 -16.95
CA ALA A 251 68.25 -20.23 -17.68
C ALA A 251 69.09 -19.20 -18.46
N HIS A 252 70.41 -19.26 -18.25
CA HIS A 252 71.43 -18.64 -19.11
C HIS A 252 71.76 -19.56 -20.30
#